data_AF-A0A0Q1BSL0-F1
#
_entry.id   AF-A0A0Q1BSL0-F1
#
_cell.length_a   1.000
_cell.length_b   1.000
_cell.length_c   1.000
_cell.angle_alpha   90.00
_cell.angle_beta   90.00
_cell.angle_gamma   90.00
#
_symmetry.space_group_name_H-M   'P 1'
#
loop_
_entity.id
_entity.type
_entity.pdbx_description
1 polymer ?
#
loop_
_entity_poly.entity_id
_entity_poly.type
_entity_poly.pdbx_seq_one_letter_code
_entity_poly.pdbx_strand_id
1 'polypeptide(L)'
;MKHARCIVLLLITASLLAPGATALLNPAAVYCDQLNYTYTVESGENGDRGYCVVDSGARIDAWEFLRGEEGTEYGYCERKGYATKTITDPAVCGGIYSDACAVCKLPDGTTMEVTELMELSFKEPDLVIHEGGAPYSDAAPIPTATETPISLVTPLFGAAVAMMAFGRKKE
;
A
#
# COMPACT_ATOMS: atom_id res chain seq x y z
N MET A 1 32.98 30.23 32.19
CA MET A 1 32.39 29.09 32.94
C MET A 1 30.88 29.23 33.23
N LYS A 2 30.35 30.43 33.53
CA LYS A 2 28.89 30.62 33.76
C LYS A 2 28.04 30.39 32.49
N HIS A 3 28.49 30.90 31.35
CA HIS A 3 27.81 30.71 30.07
C HIS A 3 27.76 29.24 29.61
N ALA A 4 28.82 28.47 29.86
CA ALA A 4 28.87 27.04 29.54
C ALA A 4 27.82 26.23 30.34
N ARG A 5 27.57 26.60 31.61
CA ARG A 5 26.53 25.95 32.44
C ARG A 5 25.11 26.27 31.96
N CYS A 6 24.86 27.51 31.53
CA CYS A 6 23.56 27.87 30.95
C CYS A 6 23.31 27.17 29.61
N ILE A 7 24.34 27.07 28.75
CA ILE A 7 24.22 26.38 27.46
C ILE A 7 23.94 24.88 27.67
N VAL A 8 24.65 24.22 28.58
CA VAL A 8 24.41 22.81 28.90
C VAL A 8 23.01 22.58 29.46
N LEU A 9 22.52 23.45 30.35
CA LEU A 9 21.16 23.35 30.88
C LEU A 9 20.10 23.53 29.78
N LEU A 10 20.29 24.50 28.88
CA LEU A 10 19.37 24.73 27.76
C LEU A 10 19.30 23.54 26.79
N LEU A 11 20.45 22.91 26.49
CA LEU A 11 20.50 21.72 25.63
C LEU A 11 19.85 20.50 26.30
N ILE A 12 20.05 20.30 27.60
CA ILE A 12 19.41 19.21 28.34
C ILE A 12 17.89 19.41 28.40
N THR A 13 17.42 20.63 28.68
CA THR A 13 15.98 20.93 28.67
C THR A 13 15.37 20.78 27.28
N ALA A 14 16.06 21.19 26.23
CA ALA A 14 15.59 21.01 24.86
C ALA A 14 15.50 19.52 24.46
N SER A 15 16.43 18.69 24.94
CA SER A 15 16.43 17.25 24.67
C SER A 15 15.31 16.50 25.41
N LEU A 16 14.95 16.94 26.62
CA LEU A 16 13.83 16.36 27.38
C LEU A 16 12.44 16.77 26.85
N LEU A 17 12.36 17.84 26.04
CA LEU A 17 11.12 18.32 25.45
C LEU A 17 10.89 17.82 24.01
N ALA A 18 11.78 16.97 23.48
CA ALA A 18 11.61 16.43 22.14
C ALA A 18 10.36 15.51 22.08
N PRO A 19 9.39 15.78 21.20
CA PRO A 19 8.30 14.84 20.94
C PRO A 19 8.88 13.50 20.48
N GLY A 20 8.37 12.39 21.02
CA GLY A 20 8.74 11.06 20.53
C GLY A 20 8.32 10.87 19.07
N ALA A 21 9.15 10.17 18.29
CA ALA A 21 8.79 9.79 16.93
C ALA A 21 7.68 8.72 16.98
N THR A 22 6.55 8.99 16.34
CA THR A 22 5.44 8.02 16.20
C THR A 22 5.50 7.37 14.83
N ALA A 23 5.31 6.05 14.77
CA ALA A 23 5.14 5.37 13.50
C ALA A 23 3.80 5.75 12.84
N LEU A 24 3.80 5.78 11.51
CA LEU A 24 2.67 6.20 10.68
C LEU A 24 2.25 5.05 9.79
N LEU A 25 0.96 4.73 9.83
CA LEU A 25 0.32 3.82 8.89
C LEU A 25 0.23 4.50 7.52
N ASN A 26 0.28 3.69 6.46
CA ASN A 26 0.05 4.18 5.10
C ASN A 26 -1.44 4.55 4.93
N PRO A 27 -1.80 5.83 4.67
CA PRO A 27 -3.19 6.25 4.55
C PRO A 27 -3.96 5.47 3.48
N ALA A 28 -3.33 5.14 2.35
CA ALA A 28 -3.95 4.40 1.26
C ALA A 28 -4.29 2.95 1.65
N ALA A 29 -3.42 2.33 2.45
CA ALA A 29 -3.68 1.00 2.99
C ALA A 29 -4.82 1.03 4.01
N VAL A 30 -4.79 1.97 4.95
CA VAL A 30 -5.84 2.15 5.97
C VAL A 30 -7.20 2.40 5.31
N TYR A 31 -7.26 3.26 4.30
CA TYR A 31 -8.51 3.53 3.57
C TYR A 31 -9.03 2.28 2.84
N CYS A 32 -8.15 1.54 2.17
CA CYS A 32 -8.50 0.28 1.51
C CYS A 32 -9.09 -0.74 2.50
N ASP A 33 -8.38 -0.99 3.60
CA ASP A 33 -8.77 -1.97 4.62
C ASP A 33 -10.06 -1.54 5.32
N GLN A 34 -10.24 -0.25 5.59
CA GLN A 34 -11.44 0.28 6.24
C GLN A 34 -12.70 0.14 5.39
N LEU A 35 -12.54 0.07 4.06
CA LEU A 35 -13.64 -0.25 3.14
C LEU A 35 -13.94 -1.75 3.05
N ASN A 36 -13.21 -2.59 3.79
CA ASN A 36 -13.20 -4.05 3.75
C ASN A 36 -12.66 -4.63 2.44
N TYR A 37 -11.77 -3.91 1.76
CA TYR A 37 -11.03 -4.42 0.61
C TYR A 37 -9.68 -4.98 1.05
N THR A 38 -8.96 -5.62 0.12
CA THR A 38 -7.65 -6.21 0.42
C THR A 38 -6.53 -5.33 -0.10
N TYR A 39 -5.72 -4.78 0.81
CA TYR A 39 -4.47 -4.12 0.43
C TYR A 39 -3.37 -5.14 0.11
N THR A 40 -2.67 -4.93 -1.00
CA THR A 40 -1.55 -5.78 -1.45
C THR A 40 -0.38 -4.91 -1.88
N VAL A 41 0.84 -5.45 -1.81
CA VAL A 41 2.04 -4.77 -2.28
C VAL A 41 2.71 -5.61 -3.36
N GLU A 42 3.14 -4.97 -4.43
CA GLU A 42 3.97 -5.58 -5.47
C GLU A 42 5.29 -4.82 -5.60
N SER A 43 6.39 -5.57 -5.53
CA SER A 43 7.73 -5.03 -5.77
C SER A 43 7.99 -4.88 -7.26
N GLY A 44 8.38 -3.68 -7.68
CA GLY A 44 8.77 -3.39 -9.05
C GLY A 44 10.17 -2.77 -9.14
N GLU A 45 10.64 -2.57 -10.37
CA GLU A 45 11.96 -1.94 -10.64
C GLU A 45 12.06 -0.52 -10.05
N ASN A 46 10.91 0.17 -9.93
CA ASN A 46 10.81 1.52 -9.39
C ASN A 46 10.42 1.54 -7.90
N GLY A 47 10.56 0.42 -7.19
CA GLY A 47 10.16 0.24 -5.81
C GLY A 47 8.80 -0.44 -5.65
N ASP A 48 8.36 -0.54 -4.41
CA ASP A 48 7.11 -1.19 -4.04
C ASP A 48 5.90 -0.29 -4.35
N ARG A 49 4.84 -0.89 -4.89
CA ARG A 49 3.54 -0.24 -5.06
C ARG A 49 2.45 -0.95 -4.31
N GLY A 50 1.61 -0.16 -3.64
CA GLY A 50 0.41 -0.61 -2.96
C GLY A 50 -0.80 -0.63 -3.88
N TYR A 51 -1.62 -1.67 -3.78
CA TYR A 51 -2.84 -1.81 -4.55
C TYR A 51 -4.00 -2.21 -3.64
N CYS A 52 -5.17 -1.63 -3.91
CA CYS A 52 -6.42 -2.02 -3.28
C CYS A 52 -7.20 -2.96 -4.20
N VAL A 53 -7.46 -4.18 -3.73
CA VAL A 53 -8.25 -5.18 -4.45
C VAL A 53 -9.68 -5.13 -3.93
N VAL A 54 -10.58 -4.58 -4.75
CA VAL A 54 -11.99 -4.39 -4.41
C VAL A 54 -12.78 -5.69 -4.63
N ASP A 55 -14.02 -5.76 -4.14
CA ASP A 55 -14.86 -6.98 -4.20
C ASP A 55 -15.12 -7.52 -5.62
N SER A 56 -15.04 -6.66 -6.64
CA SER A 56 -15.14 -7.08 -8.04
C SER A 56 -13.89 -7.84 -8.53
N GLY A 57 -12.84 -7.89 -7.72
CA GLY A 57 -11.50 -8.40 -8.07
C GLY A 57 -10.66 -7.37 -8.82
N ALA A 58 -11.19 -6.18 -9.11
CA ALA A 58 -10.40 -5.12 -9.72
C ALA A 58 -9.28 -4.68 -8.77
N ARG A 59 -8.10 -4.45 -9.34
CA ARG A 59 -6.89 -4.06 -8.62
C ARG A 59 -6.55 -2.63 -9.02
N ILE A 60 -6.63 -1.74 -8.04
CA ILE A 60 -6.56 -0.28 -8.23
C ILE A 60 -5.33 0.22 -7.48
N ASP A 61 -4.57 1.17 -8.02
CA ASP A 61 -3.47 1.77 -7.26
C ASP A 61 -4.03 2.41 -5.98
N ALA A 62 -3.48 2.03 -4.83
CA ALA A 62 -4.11 2.38 -3.55
C ALA A 62 -4.09 3.90 -3.30
N TRP A 63 -3.06 4.60 -3.77
CA TRP A 63 -2.94 6.04 -3.61
C TRP A 63 -3.82 6.80 -4.59
N GLU A 64 -3.90 6.34 -5.85
CA GLU A 64 -4.86 6.89 -6.82
C GLU A 64 -6.30 6.68 -6.35
N PHE A 65 -6.61 5.53 -5.73
CA PHE A 65 -7.91 5.25 -5.14
C PHE A 65 -8.24 6.18 -3.96
N LEU A 66 -7.30 6.35 -3.02
CA LEU A 66 -7.46 7.27 -1.89
C LEU A 66 -7.68 8.73 -2.35
N ARG A 67 -6.98 9.18 -3.39
CA ARG A 67 -7.15 10.53 -3.97
C ARG A 67 -8.40 10.67 -4.84
N GLY A 68 -9.11 9.57 -5.10
CA GLY A 68 -10.29 9.54 -5.96
C GLY A 68 -9.96 9.75 -7.44
N GLU A 69 -8.73 9.45 -7.86
CA GLU A 69 -8.28 9.55 -9.26
C GLU A 69 -8.71 8.33 -10.08
N GLU A 70 -8.79 7.16 -9.43
CA GLU A 70 -9.27 5.91 -10.01
C GLU A 70 -10.24 5.21 -9.04
N GLY A 71 -11.17 4.41 -9.56
CA GLY A 71 -11.99 3.51 -8.74
C GLY A 71 -13.02 4.18 -7.83
N THR A 72 -13.40 5.42 -8.11
CA THR A 72 -14.30 6.20 -7.23
C THR A 72 -15.63 5.51 -6.97
N GLU A 73 -16.13 4.69 -7.90
CA GLU A 73 -17.33 3.87 -7.77
C GLU A 73 -17.27 2.86 -6.61
N TYR A 74 -16.07 2.48 -6.16
CA TYR A 74 -15.84 1.61 -5.02
C TYR A 74 -15.54 2.37 -3.72
N GLY A 75 -15.35 3.69 -3.82
CA GLY A 75 -14.95 4.57 -2.72
C GLY A 75 -16.07 4.86 -1.72
N TYR A 76 -15.68 5.41 -0.56
CA TYR A 76 -16.62 5.68 0.52
C TYR A 76 -17.77 6.63 0.13
N CYS A 77 -17.46 7.72 -0.57
CA CYS A 77 -18.46 8.72 -0.96
C CYS A 77 -19.59 8.07 -1.77
N GLU A 78 -19.26 7.31 -2.82
CA GLU A 78 -20.26 6.65 -3.67
C GLU A 78 -21.07 5.58 -2.90
N ARG A 79 -20.43 4.82 -2.00
CA ARG A 79 -21.12 3.86 -1.12
C ARG A 79 -22.13 4.52 -0.18
N LYS A 80 -21.94 5.81 0.14
CA LYS A 80 -22.88 6.62 0.92
C LYS A 80 -23.86 7.42 0.05
N GLY A 81 -23.74 7.35 -1.28
CA GLY A 81 -24.55 8.11 -2.23
C GLY A 81 -24.14 9.57 -2.37
N TYR A 82 -22.91 9.92 -1.99
CA TYR A 82 -22.32 11.24 -2.18
C TYR A 82 -21.50 11.26 -3.46
N ALA A 83 -21.49 12.41 -4.14
CA ALA A 83 -20.60 12.59 -5.29
C ALA A 83 -19.16 12.74 -4.83
N THR A 84 -18.24 12.00 -5.44
CA THR A 84 -16.80 12.14 -5.23
C THR A 84 -16.23 13.26 -6.09
N LYS A 85 -15.29 14.05 -5.54
CA LYS A 85 -14.48 15.01 -6.31
C LYS A 85 -13.03 14.97 -5.84
N THR A 86 -12.08 14.86 -6.77
CA THR A 86 -10.67 15.10 -6.47
C THR A 86 -10.38 16.60 -6.48
N ILE A 87 -9.70 17.08 -5.44
CA ILE A 87 -9.23 18.46 -5.33
C ILE A 87 -7.73 18.47 -5.05
N THR A 88 -7.10 19.62 -5.31
CA THR A 88 -5.70 19.90 -4.94
C THR A 88 -5.70 21.11 -4.01
N ASP A 89 -5.58 20.86 -2.72
CA ASP A 89 -5.52 21.89 -1.69
C ASP A 89 -4.74 21.35 -0.47
N PRO A 90 -3.49 21.77 -0.25
CA PRO A 90 -2.68 21.27 0.87
C PRO A 90 -3.29 21.53 2.25
N ALA A 91 -4.16 22.53 2.40
CA ALA A 91 -4.84 22.80 3.68
C ALA A 91 -5.92 21.75 4.00
N VAL A 92 -6.52 21.15 2.96
CA VAL A 92 -7.53 20.09 3.09
C VAL A 92 -6.88 18.71 3.04
N CYS A 93 -5.99 18.48 2.07
CA CYS A 93 -5.42 17.18 1.78
C CYS A 93 -4.19 16.83 2.65
N GLY A 94 -3.67 17.79 3.42
CA GLY A 94 -2.48 17.59 4.25
C GLY A 94 -2.62 16.48 5.30
N GLY A 95 -3.84 16.13 5.70
CA GLY A 95 -4.12 15.04 6.66
C GLY A 95 -3.71 13.65 6.17
N ILE A 96 -3.71 13.43 4.85
CA ILE A 96 -3.28 12.16 4.22
C ILE A 96 -1.86 12.25 3.64
N TYR A 97 -1.12 13.33 3.95
CA TYR A 97 0.23 13.58 3.44
C TYR A 97 0.31 13.72 1.91
N SER A 98 -0.72 14.29 1.29
CA SER A 98 -0.78 14.55 -0.15
C SER A 98 -1.22 15.99 -0.45
N ASP A 99 -0.88 16.48 -1.63
CA ASP A 99 -1.33 17.76 -2.19
C ASP A 99 -2.73 17.66 -2.83
N ALA A 100 -3.17 16.45 -3.19
CA ALA A 100 -4.49 16.16 -3.72
C ALA A 100 -5.21 15.05 -2.93
N CYS A 101 -6.54 15.10 -2.89
CA CYS A 101 -7.37 14.18 -2.11
C CYS A 101 -8.80 14.11 -2.66
N ALA A 102 -9.52 13.05 -2.31
CA ALA A 102 -10.95 12.93 -2.57
C ALA A 102 -11.75 13.66 -1.50
N VAL A 103 -12.73 14.46 -1.92
CA VAL A 103 -13.77 15.02 -1.05
C VAL A 103 -15.14 14.48 -1.42
N CYS A 104 -15.97 14.21 -0.43
CA CYS A 104 -17.38 13.89 -0.62
C CYS A 104 -18.22 15.16 -0.63
N LYS A 105 -19.10 15.32 -1.61
CA LYS A 105 -20.12 16.37 -1.60
C LYS A 105 -21.34 15.92 -0.79
N LEU A 106 -21.55 16.57 0.36
CA LEU A 106 -22.62 16.25 1.30
C LEU A 106 -23.99 16.82 0.86
N PRO A 107 -25.12 16.34 1.42
CA PRO A 107 -26.46 16.78 1.04
C PRO A 107 -26.74 18.27 1.29
N ASP A 108 -26.07 18.87 2.27
CA ASP A 108 -26.16 20.30 2.57
C ASP A 108 -25.33 21.18 1.59
N GLY A 109 -24.63 20.55 0.65
CA GLY A 109 -23.80 21.18 -0.37
C GLY A 109 -22.36 21.44 0.07
N THR A 110 -22.00 21.13 1.32
CA THR A 110 -20.62 21.22 1.81
C THR A 110 -19.77 20.07 1.27
N THR A 111 -18.45 20.20 1.40
CA THR A 111 -17.49 19.14 1.03
C THR A 111 -16.62 18.81 2.22
N MET A 112 -16.38 17.51 2.44
CA MET A 112 -15.44 17.02 3.45
C MET A 112 -14.47 16.04 2.80
N GLU A 113 -13.21 16.08 3.22
CA GLU A 113 -12.22 15.08 2.83
C GLU A 113 -12.68 13.68 3.27
N VAL A 114 -12.45 12.69 2.41
CA VAL A 114 -13.06 11.37 2.58
C VAL A 114 -12.60 10.66 3.86
N THR A 115 -11.32 10.76 4.21
CA THR A 115 -10.77 10.12 5.41
C THR A 115 -11.14 10.86 6.70
N GLU A 116 -11.26 12.19 6.64
CA GLU A 116 -11.80 13.02 7.72
C GLU A 116 -13.27 12.66 7.98
N LEU A 117 -14.08 12.54 6.93
CA LEU A 117 -15.49 12.13 7.04
C LEU A 117 -15.67 10.71 7.59
N MET A 118 -14.69 9.85 7.37
CA MET A 118 -14.63 8.49 7.93
C MET A 118 -13.99 8.44 9.32
N GLU A 119 -13.47 9.56 9.83
CA GLU A 119 -12.77 9.67 11.11
C GLU A 119 -11.54 8.74 11.21
N LEU A 120 -10.78 8.60 10.10
CA LEU A 120 -9.60 7.72 10.08
C LEU A 120 -8.42 8.33 10.83
N SER A 121 -7.62 7.44 11.42
CA SER A 121 -6.35 7.78 12.05
C SER A 121 -5.24 6.98 11.39
N PHE A 122 -4.14 7.66 11.07
CA PHE A 122 -2.94 7.05 10.49
C PHE A 122 -1.82 6.87 11.52
N LYS A 123 -2.06 7.20 12.80
CA LYS A 123 -1.10 6.92 13.86
C LYS A 123 -1.10 5.42 14.15
N GLU A 124 0.08 4.81 14.19
CA GLU A 124 0.19 3.42 14.65
C GLU A 124 -0.26 3.31 16.12
N PRO A 125 -1.09 2.33 16.49
CA PRO A 125 -1.48 2.13 17.87
C PRO A 125 -0.26 1.78 18.74
N ASP A 126 -0.29 2.21 20.01
CA ASP A 126 0.80 1.91 20.92
C ASP A 126 0.96 0.39 21.08
N LEU A 127 2.21 -0.09 20.99
CA LEU A 127 2.55 -1.50 21.21
C LEU A 127 2.15 -1.92 22.64
N VAL A 128 1.05 -2.66 22.76
CA VAL A 128 0.72 -3.36 24.01
C VAL A 128 1.53 -4.65 24.04
N ILE A 129 2.71 -4.60 24.67
CA ILE A 129 3.46 -5.82 24.98
C ILE A 129 2.76 -6.49 26.16
N HIS A 130 1.99 -7.55 25.90
CA HIS A 130 1.48 -8.40 26.97
C HIS A 130 2.66 -9.04 27.70
N GLU A 131 2.66 -9.00 29.04
CA GLU A 131 3.68 -9.68 29.83
C GLU A 131 3.66 -11.18 29.51
N GLY A 132 4.74 -11.65 28.86
CA GLY A 132 4.85 -13.01 28.31
C GLY A 132 4.84 -13.11 26.77
N GLY A 133 4.81 -11.99 26.04
CA GLY A 133 4.73 -11.96 24.58
C GLY A 133 5.89 -12.66 23.87
N ALA A 134 5.60 -13.82 23.28
CA ALA A 134 6.42 -14.37 22.20
C ALA A 134 6.45 -13.36 21.03
N PRO A 135 7.58 -13.24 20.31
CA PRO A 135 7.67 -12.32 19.19
C PRO A 135 6.71 -12.77 18.08
N TYR A 136 5.71 -11.94 17.80
CA TYR A 136 4.93 -11.88 16.55
C TYR A 136 4.29 -13.22 16.11
N SER A 137 3.02 -13.47 16.47
CA SER A 137 2.29 -14.64 15.96
C SER A 137 0.93 -14.38 15.30
N ASP A 138 0.48 -13.13 15.16
CA ASP A 138 -0.87 -12.90 14.61
C ASP A 138 -0.89 -12.38 13.16
N ALA A 139 0.28 -12.19 12.54
CA ALA A 139 0.33 -12.13 11.08
C ALA A 139 0.17 -13.54 10.52
N ALA A 140 -0.86 -13.72 9.69
CA ALA A 140 -0.95 -14.91 8.84
C ALA A 140 0.41 -15.10 8.13
N PRO A 141 0.97 -16.33 8.12
CA PRO A 141 2.25 -16.57 7.48
C PRO A 141 2.17 -16.12 6.02
N ILE A 142 3.12 -15.27 5.61
CA ILE A 142 3.35 -14.93 4.21
C ILE A 142 3.42 -16.27 3.46
N PRO A 143 2.56 -16.54 2.46
CA PRO A 143 2.63 -17.79 1.72
C PRO A 143 4.03 -17.87 1.11
N THR A 144 4.82 -18.83 1.60
CA THR A 144 6.15 -19.08 1.08
C THR A 144 5.98 -19.48 -0.38
N ALA A 145 6.52 -18.67 -1.30
CA ALA A 145 6.53 -18.98 -2.72
C ALA A 145 7.14 -20.38 -2.87
N THR A 146 6.30 -21.36 -3.14
CA THR A 146 6.73 -22.71 -3.40
C THR A 146 7.25 -22.70 -4.81
N GLU A 147 8.57 -22.66 -4.98
CA GLU A 147 9.21 -22.90 -6.26
C GLU A 147 8.72 -24.24 -6.78
N THR A 148 7.88 -24.19 -7.81
CA THR A 148 7.47 -25.40 -8.52
C THR A 148 8.70 -25.88 -9.31
N PRO A 149 9.19 -27.10 -9.09
CA PRO A 149 10.28 -27.62 -9.90
C PRO A 149 9.78 -27.78 -11.32
N ILE A 150 10.47 -27.11 -12.26
CA ILE A 150 10.30 -27.23 -13.70
C ILE A 150 10.30 -28.73 -14.04
N SER A 151 9.11 -29.24 -14.35
CA SER A 151 8.93 -30.64 -14.72
C SER A 151 9.63 -30.87 -16.06
N LEU A 152 10.67 -31.68 -15.99
CA LEU A 152 11.52 -32.09 -17.09
C LEU A 152 10.75 -33.11 -17.94
N VAL A 153 9.83 -32.65 -18.78
CA VAL A 153 9.12 -33.49 -19.75
C VAL A 153 9.91 -33.47 -21.06
N THR A 154 10.91 -34.34 -21.15
CA THR A 154 11.50 -34.73 -22.44
C THR A 154 10.50 -35.62 -23.17
N PRO A 155 10.07 -35.29 -24.41
CA PRO A 155 9.21 -36.19 -25.16
C PRO A 155 10.05 -37.37 -25.68
N LEU A 156 9.68 -38.58 -25.26
CA LEU A 156 10.03 -39.82 -25.95
C LEU A 156 9.44 -39.78 -27.36
N PHE A 157 10.25 -39.51 -28.37
CA PHE A 157 10.01 -40.00 -29.72
C PHE A 157 11.04 -41.08 -30.03
N GLY A 158 10.58 -42.32 -29.98
CA GLY A 158 11.35 -43.50 -30.38
C GLY A 158 11.48 -43.62 -31.90
N ALA A 159 12.64 -44.15 -32.28
CA ALA A 159 12.93 -45.06 -33.39
C ALA A 159 12.39 -44.72 -34.81
N ALA A 160 13.30 -44.54 -35.78
CA ALA A 160 13.84 -45.65 -36.58
C ALA A 160 14.67 -45.14 -37.76
N VAL A 161 15.74 -45.89 -38.05
CA VAL A 161 16.70 -45.72 -39.14
C VAL A 161 16.10 -46.17 -40.48
N ALA A 162 16.37 -45.43 -41.57
CA ALA A 162 16.45 -46.00 -42.92
C ALA A 162 17.45 -45.22 -43.79
N MET A 163 18.53 -45.90 -44.16
CA MET A 163 19.47 -45.54 -45.24
C MET A 163 18.77 -45.53 -46.60
N MET A 164 19.17 -44.63 -47.51
CA MET A 164 19.86 -44.97 -48.78
C MET A 164 19.88 -43.81 -49.81
N ALA A 165 21.10 -43.59 -50.34
CA ALA A 165 21.46 -43.41 -51.75
C ALA A 165 21.17 -42.10 -52.54
N PHE A 166 22.29 -41.45 -52.91
CA PHE A 166 22.69 -40.93 -54.23
C PHE A 166 21.86 -39.85 -54.98
N GLY A 167 22.53 -38.73 -55.30
CA GLY A 167 22.18 -37.92 -56.47
C GLY A 167 22.86 -36.55 -56.56
N ARG A 168 23.97 -36.47 -57.33
CA ARG A 168 24.59 -35.21 -57.80
C ARG A 168 23.59 -34.40 -58.66
N LYS A 169 23.57 -33.06 -58.52
CA LYS A 169 23.84 -32.18 -59.66
C LYS A 169 24.18 -30.74 -59.23
N LYS A 170 25.24 -30.26 -59.86
CA LYS A 170 25.78 -28.90 -59.87
C LYS A 170 25.11 -28.19 -61.05
N GLU A 171 24.59 -26.99 -60.87
CA GLU A 171 24.48 -25.95 -61.90
C GLU A 171 24.98 -24.65 -61.29
#